data_AF-A0A9P7KSI6-F1
#
_entry.id   AF-A0A9P7KSI6-F1
#
_cell.length_a   1.000
_cell.length_b   1.000
_cell.length_c   1.000
_cell.angle_alpha   90.00
_cell.angle_beta   90.00
_cell.angle_gamma   90.00
#
_symmetry.space_group_name_H-M   'P 1'
#
loop_
_entity.id
_entity.type
_entity.pdbx_description
1 polymer ?
#
loop_
_entity_poly.entity_id
_entity_poly.type
_entity_poly.pdbx_seq_one_letter_code
_entity_poly.pdbx_strand_id
1 'polypeptide(L)'
;MTAPPILPLSASSTFPRTGNHSKKIEDFRPGYPRFTSLVSSHNPFFLFRRFSRLRARLLLIKQDKISVLEKKLDEIDEFEKAPIFLGKCRMDRNLDRLTVLSDIETGLAEFDDLVERTGRTLSFGPAEPRDTQSLRNWLDGNRCIARDEAAYLLYERDLFSLSPIVDNAATRLENWIEDRLAQLSSKFQFVS
;
A
#
# COMPACT_ATOMS: atom_id res chain seq x y z
N MET A 1 8.92 34.49 20.57
CA MET A 1 10.30 34.24 20.11
C MET A 1 10.53 32.74 20.23
N THR A 2 10.36 32.00 19.14
CA THR A 2 10.37 30.52 19.11
C THR A 2 11.72 30.03 18.61
N ALA A 3 12.37 29.17 19.40
CA ALA A 3 13.65 28.55 19.07
C ALA A 3 13.54 27.63 17.85
N PRO A 4 14.60 27.51 17.02
CA PRO A 4 14.62 26.59 15.88
C PRO A 4 14.84 25.13 16.34
N PRO A 5 14.37 24.12 15.57
CA PRO A 5 14.66 22.73 15.86
C PRO A 5 16.13 22.39 15.57
N ILE A 6 16.75 21.68 16.52
CA ILE A 6 18.14 21.22 16.46
C ILE A 6 18.21 20.03 15.50
N LEU A 7 18.90 20.21 14.37
CA LEU A 7 19.42 19.09 13.57
C LEU A 7 20.68 18.54 14.28
N PRO A 8 20.95 17.23 14.23
CA PRO A 8 22.08 16.64 14.92
C PRO A 8 23.41 17.20 14.38
N LEU A 9 24.20 17.68 15.34
CA LEU A 9 25.55 18.21 15.19
C LEU A 9 26.50 17.10 14.69
N SER A 10 27.41 17.49 13.80
CA SER A 10 28.40 16.68 13.12
C SER A 10 29.15 15.70 14.05
N ALA A 11 29.01 14.40 13.80
CA ALA A 11 29.92 13.40 14.34
C ALA A 11 31.16 13.29 13.45
N SER A 12 32.26 13.88 13.89
CA SER A 12 33.58 13.76 13.27
C SER A 12 34.14 12.36 13.54
N SER A 13 34.16 11.51 12.51
CA SER A 13 34.83 10.21 12.53
C SER A 13 35.90 10.19 11.43
N THR A 14 37.16 10.20 11.87
CA THR A 14 38.36 10.24 11.03
C THR A 14 38.65 8.86 10.47
N PHE A 15 38.10 8.58 9.28
CA PHE A 15 38.57 7.52 8.39
C PHE A 15 38.82 8.12 7.01
N PRO A 16 39.89 7.74 6.29
CA PRO A 16 40.13 8.24 4.94
C PRO A 16 39.09 7.60 4.00
N ARG A 17 37.97 8.30 3.77
CA ARG A 17 36.93 7.89 2.83
C ARG A 17 37.38 8.22 1.41
N THR A 18 37.68 7.18 0.65
CA THR A 18 37.68 7.21 -0.81
C THR A 18 36.39 7.86 -1.31
N GLY A 19 36.53 8.83 -2.21
CA GLY A 19 35.46 9.71 -2.63
C GLY A 19 34.28 8.96 -3.23
N ASN A 20 33.10 9.16 -2.63
CA ASN A 20 31.83 8.92 -3.28
C ASN A 20 31.05 10.23 -3.17
N HIS A 21 31.12 11.07 -4.19
CA HIS A 21 30.35 12.31 -4.27
C HIS A 21 28.87 11.95 -4.48
N SER A 22 28.17 11.54 -3.42
CA SER A 22 26.73 11.45 -3.44
C SER A 22 26.19 12.87 -3.67
N LYS A 23 25.50 13.07 -4.81
CA LYS A 23 24.81 14.34 -5.08
C LYS A 23 23.87 14.66 -3.91
N LYS A 24 23.87 15.90 -3.45
CA LYS A 24 22.87 16.37 -2.48
C LYS A 24 21.53 16.45 -3.17
N ILE A 25 20.44 16.36 -2.40
CA ILE A 25 19.07 16.43 -2.94
C ILE A 25 18.87 17.76 -3.67
N GLU A 26 19.44 18.85 -3.14
CA GLU A 26 19.33 20.20 -3.69
C GLU A 26 20.04 20.35 -5.04
N ASP A 27 21.02 19.49 -5.36
CA ASP A 27 21.75 19.49 -6.62
C ASP A 27 20.87 19.04 -7.81
N PHE A 28 19.74 18.38 -7.53
CA PHE A 28 18.78 17.98 -8.55
C PHE A 28 17.91 19.17 -8.97
N ARG A 29 17.55 19.21 -10.26
CA ARG A 29 16.71 20.25 -10.85
C ARG A 29 15.36 20.33 -10.12
N PRO A 30 14.86 21.54 -9.75
CA PRO A 30 13.50 21.70 -9.22
C PRO A 30 12.47 21.05 -10.15
N GLY A 31 11.47 20.40 -9.58
CA GLY A 31 10.58 19.50 -10.31
C GLY A 31 10.49 18.13 -9.63
N TYR A 32 9.91 17.18 -10.38
CA TYR A 32 10.01 15.76 -10.09
C TYR A 32 11.44 15.26 -9.84
N PRO A 33 12.50 15.66 -10.58
CA PRO A 33 13.84 15.15 -10.34
C PRO A 33 14.33 15.37 -8.89
N ARG A 34 14.07 16.54 -8.32
CA ARG A 34 14.41 16.84 -6.92
C ARG A 34 13.50 16.13 -5.94
N PHE A 35 12.19 16.10 -6.21
CA PHE A 35 11.23 15.44 -5.32
C PHE A 35 11.47 13.93 -5.23
N THR A 36 11.66 13.26 -6.36
CA THR A 36 11.93 11.82 -6.38
C THR A 36 13.29 11.50 -5.78
N SER A 37 14.29 12.39 -5.93
CA SER A 37 15.56 12.26 -5.20
C SER A 37 15.34 12.27 -3.69
N LEU A 38 14.50 13.17 -3.16
CA LEU A 38 14.13 13.17 -1.74
C LEU A 38 13.42 11.87 -1.34
N VAL A 39 12.37 11.47 -2.08
CA VAL A 39 11.60 10.24 -1.79
C VAL A 39 12.51 9.01 -1.76
N SER A 40 13.46 8.92 -2.70
CA SER A 40 14.40 7.79 -2.78
C SER A 40 15.51 7.83 -1.73
N SER A 41 15.71 8.96 -1.03
CA SER A 41 16.79 9.11 -0.05
C SER A 41 16.51 8.42 1.29
N HIS A 42 15.24 8.11 1.58
CA HIS A 42 14.81 7.54 2.84
C HIS A 42 13.62 6.59 2.63
N ASN A 43 13.76 5.31 2.97
CA ASN A 43 12.75 4.28 2.68
C ASN A 43 11.33 4.63 3.19
N PRO A 44 11.15 5.18 4.40
CA PRO A 44 9.84 5.62 4.88
C PRO A 44 9.17 6.72 4.05
N PHE A 45 9.89 7.41 3.15
CA PHE A 45 9.31 8.41 2.25
C PHE A 45 8.65 7.83 1.01
N PHE A 46 8.74 6.51 0.79
CA PHE A 46 7.94 5.82 -0.24
C PHE A 46 6.47 5.70 0.21
N LEU A 47 5.82 6.86 0.34
CA LEU A 47 4.43 7.02 0.73
C LEU A 47 3.54 7.18 -0.50
N PHE A 48 2.51 6.35 -0.58
CA PHE A 48 1.55 6.37 -1.69
C PHE A 48 0.13 6.15 -1.19
N ARG A 49 -0.85 6.38 -2.07
CA ARG A 49 -2.26 6.12 -1.76
C ARG A 49 -2.64 4.67 -2.02
N ARG A 50 -3.33 4.05 -1.06
CA ARG A 50 -3.93 2.72 -1.13
C ARG A 50 -5.20 2.70 -1.96
N PHE A 51 -5.84 3.83 -2.26
CA PHE A 51 -7.09 3.87 -3.04
C PHE A 51 -8.12 2.82 -2.56
N SER A 52 -8.19 2.55 -1.25
CA SER A 52 -8.88 1.36 -0.72
C SER A 52 -10.36 1.34 -1.12
N ARG A 53 -11.00 2.51 -1.10
CA ARG A 53 -12.39 2.68 -1.55
C ARG A 53 -12.59 2.34 -3.02
N LEU A 54 -11.65 2.73 -3.90
CA LEU A 54 -11.75 2.43 -5.33
C LEU A 54 -11.53 0.94 -5.59
N ARG A 55 -10.55 0.33 -4.93
CA ARG A 55 -10.30 -1.11 -5.01
C ARG A 55 -11.52 -1.92 -4.55
N ALA A 56 -12.08 -1.58 -3.38
CA ALA A 56 -13.29 -2.22 -2.87
C ALA A 56 -14.48 -2.09 -3.84
N ARG A 57 -14.68 -0.91 -4.43
CA ARG A 57 -15.73 -0.71 -5.44
C ARG A 57 -15.55 -1.60 -6.65
N LEU A 58 -14.33 -1.70 -7.18
CA LEU A 58 -14.03 -2.54 -8.34
C LEU A 58 -14.23 -4.03 -8.02
N LEU A 59 -13.81 -4.48 -6.83
CA LEU A 59 -14.04 -5.85 -6.36
C LEU A 59 -15.53 -6.18 -6.27
N LEU A 60 -16.33 -5.31 -5.64
CA LEU A 60 -17.78 -5.52 -5.53
C LEU A 60 -18.47 -5.60 -6.89
N ILE A 61 -18.08 -4.73 -7.84
CA ILE A 61 -18.63 -4.75 -9.20
C ILE A 61 -18.26 -6.05 -9.93
N LYS A 62 -17.02 -6.52 -9.80
CA LYS A 62 -16.58 -7.78 -10.42
C LYS A 62 -17.29 -8.98 -9.81
N GLN A 63 -17.43 -9.00 -8.48
CA GLN A 63 -18.15 -10.04 -7.75
C GLN A 63 -19.61 -10.13 -8.21
N ASP A 64 -20.32 -9.00 -8.28
CA ASP A 64 -21.72 -8.96 -8.73
C ASP A 64 -21.87 -9.47 -10.17
N LYS A 65 -20.97 -9.09 -11.08
CA LYS A 65 -20.96 -9.60 -12.45
C LYS A 65 -20.83 -11.13 -12.51
N ILE A 66 -19.93 -11.70 -11.70
CA ILE A 66 -19.76 -13.16 -11.62
C ILE A 66 -21.04 -13.80 -11.06
N SER A 67 -21.66 -13.23 -10.01
CA SER A 67 -22.91 -13.74 -9.44
C SER A 67 -24.07 -13.73 -10.44
N VAL A 68 -24.16 -12.72 -11.31
CA VAL A 68 -25.15 -12.69 -12.40
C VAL A 68 -24.90 -13.81 -13.42
N LEU A 69 -23.64 -14.05 -13.79
CA LEU A 69 -23.28 -15.12 -14.71
C LEU A 69 -23.49 -16.52 -14.10
N GLU A 70 -23.17 -16.69 -12.83
CA GLU A 70 -23.43 -17.91 -12.06
C GLU A 70 -24.92 -18.24 -12.07
N LYS A 71 -25.78 -17.27 -11.73
CA LYS A 71 -27.22 -17.46 -11.81
C LYS A 71 -27.69 -17.82 -13.22
N LYS A 72 -27.12 -17.19 -14.25
CA LYS A 72 -27.45 -17.50 -15.65
C LYS A 72 -27.03 -18.92 -16.02
N LEU A 73 -25.88 -19.39 -15.53
CA LEU A 73 -25.41 -20.76 -15.74
C LEU A 73 -26.37 -21.76 -15.09
N ASP A 74 -26.77 -21.52 -13.84
CA ASP A 74 -27.73 -22.37 -13.12
C ASP A 74 -29.06 -22.46 -13.88
N GLU A 75 -29.56 -21.34 -14.41
CA GLU A 75 -30.77 -21.33 -15.24
C GLU A 75 -30.59 -22.16 -16.52
N ILE A 76 -29.45 -22.06 -17.22
CA ILE A 76 -29.19 -22.85 -18.43
C ILE A 76 -29.13 -24.35 -18.10
N ASP A 77 -28.54 -24.72 -16.97
CA ASP A 77 -28.42 -26.11 -16.54
C ASP A 77 -29.78 -26.70 -16.13
N GLU A 78 -30.61 -25.94 -15.42
CA GLU A 78 -31.97 -26.36 -15.02
C GLU A 78 -32.88 -26.62 -16.23
N PHE A 79 -32.75 -25.82 -17.29
CA PHE A 79 -33.57 -25.96 -18.51
C PHE A 79 -32.94 -26.83 -19.60
N GLU A 80 -31.82 -27.52 -19.33
CA GLU A 80 -31.15 -28.39 -20.30
C GLU A 80 -32.00 -29.63 -20.63
N LYS A 81 -32.32 -29.79 -21.92
CA LYS A 81 -33.16 -30.90 -22.42
C LYS A 81 -32.39 -32.17 -22.72
N ALA A 82 -31.07 -32.07 -22.89
CA ALA A 82 -30.20 -33.19 -23.19
C ALA A 82 -29.30 -33.51 -21.97
N PRO A 83 -29.71 -34.44 -21.08
CA PRO A 83 -28.94 -34.80 -19.89
C PRO A 83 -27.51 -35.26 -20.18
N ILE A 84 -27.26 -35.80 -21.38
CA ILE A 84 -25.92 -36.21 -21.79
C ILE A 84 -24.95 -35.02 -21.92
N PHE A 85 -25.44 -33.81 -22.19
CA PHE A 85 -24.59 -32.62 -22.23
C PHE A 85 -24.07 -32.26 -20.83
N LEU A 86 -24.95 -32.30 -19.81
CA LEU A 86 -24.57 -32.11 -18.40
C LEU A 86 -23.63 -33.20 -17.89
N GLY A 87 -23.87 -34.45 -18.28
CA GLY A 87 -23.10 -35.60 -17.80
C GLY A 87 -21.78 -35.84 -18.54
N LYS A 88 -21.56 -35.25 -19.72
CA LYS A 88 -20.38 -35.46 -20.56
C LYS A 88 -19.97 -34.18 -21.27
N CYS A 89 -19.10 -33.39 -20.64
CA CYS A 89 -18.55 -32.14 -21.20
C CYS A 89 -18.02 -32.28 -22.65
N ARG A 90 -17.33 -33.37 -23.01
CA ARG A 90 -16.87 -33.61 -24.41
C ARG A 90 -17.98 -33.68 -25.45
N MET A 91 -19.21 -33.94 -25.01
CA MET A 91 -20.41 -34.02 -25.85
C MET A 91 -21.30 -32.79 -25.73
N ASP A 92 -20.95 -31.85 -24.85
CA ASP A 92 -21.73 -30.65 -24.64
C ASP A 92 -21.68 -29.75 -25.87
N ARG A 93 -22.86 -29.42 -26.40
CA ARG A 93 -23.04 -28.53 -27.56
C ARG A 93 -23.93 -27.33 -27.23
N ASN A 94 -24.23 -27.11 -25.96
CA ASN A 94 -25.01 -25.96 -25.52
C ASN A 94 -24.15 -24.69 -25.60
N LEU A 95 -24.29 -23.94 -26.70
CA LEU A 95 -23.46 -22.76 -26.96
C LEU A 95 -23.64 -21.65 -25.92
N ASP A 96 -24.84 -21.54 -25.35
CA ASP A 96 -25.13 -20.56 -24.30
C ASP A 96 -24.37 -20.89 -23.02
N ARG A 97 -24.39 -22.16 -22.60
CA ARG A 97 -23.59 -22.64 -21.45
C ARG A 97 -22.10 -22.40 -21.69
N LEU A 98 -21.59 -22.81 -22.85
CA LEU A 98 -20.16 -22.67 -23.18
C LEU A 98 -19.72 -21.20 -23.19
N THR A 99 -20.58 -20.31 -23.69
CA THR A 99 -20.31 -18.86 -23.70
C THR A 99 -20.29 -18.30 -22.27
N VAL A 100 -21.30 -18.63 -21.45
CA VAL A 100 -21.37 -18.19 -20.05
C VAL A 100 -20.18 -18.70 -19.25
N LEU A 101 -19.77 -19.96 -19.45
CA LEU A 101 -18.58 -20.52 -18.81
C LEU A 101 -17.30 -19.77 -19.19
N SER A 102 -17.15 -19.39 -20.46
CA SER A 102 -16.00 -18.59 -20.91
C SER A 102 -16.00 -17.17 -20.30
N ASP A 103 -17.17 -16.55 -20.20
CA ASP A 103 -17.33 -15.25 -19.54
C ASP A 103 -17.02 -15.34 -18.04
N ILE A 104 -17.44 -16.42 -17.37
CA ILE A 104 -17.13 -16.70 -15.96
C ILE A 104 -15.62 -16.89 -15.77
N GLU A 105 -14.96 -17.68 -16.63
CA GLU A 105 -13.50 -17.89 -16.57
C GLU A 105 -12.76 -16.55 -16.65
N THR A 106 -13.15 -15.69 -17.60
CA THR A 106 -12.58 -14.35 -17.74
C THR A 106 -12.86 -13.49 -16.51
N GLY A 107 -14.11 -13.50 -16.02
CA GLY A 107 -14.53 -12.74 -14.86
C GLY A 107 -13.77 -13.12 -13.58
N LEU A 108 -13.60 -14.43 -13.34
CA LEU A 108 -12.84 -14.98 -12.22
C LEU A 108 -11.36 -14.58 -12.32
N ALA A 109 -10.72 -14.74 -13.47
CA ALA A 109 -9.33 -14.35 -13.65
C ALA A 109 -9.09 -12.86 -13.34
N GLU A 110 -9.97 -11.97 -13.81
CA GLU A 110 -9.87 -10.54 -13.50
C GLU A 110 -10.19 -10.19 -12.04
N PHE A 111 -11.10 -10.94 -11.40
CA PHE A 111 -11.43 -10.77 -10.00
C PHE A 111 -10.27 -11.21 -9.12
N ASP A 112 -9.72 -12.40 -9.36
CA ASP A 112 -8.61 -12.99 -8.60
C ASP A 112 -7.35 -12.14 -8.68
N ASP A 113 -6.98 -11.66 -9.86
CA ASP A 113 -5.85 -10.73 -10.04
C ASP A 113 -6.05 -9.44 -9.23
N LEU A 114 -7.27 -8.89 -9.23
CA LEU A 114 -7.57 -7.69 -8.43
C LEU A 114 -7.58 -7.98 -6.93
N VAL A 115 -8.08 -9.13 -6.49
CA VAL A 115 -8.04 -9.58 -5.09
C VAL A 115 -6.61 -9.71 -4.63
N GLU A 116 -5.74 -10.37 -5.40
CA GLU A 116 -4.34 -10.57 -5.05
C GLU A 116 -3.60 -9.22 -4.94
N ARG A 117 -3.70 -8.36 -5.96
CA ARG A 117 -3.06 -7.04 -5.95
C ARG A 117 -3.61 -6.14 -4.83
N THR A 118 -4.90 -6.26 -4.52
CA THR A 118 -5.52 -5.53 -3.40
C THR A 118 -5.02 -6.05 -2.07
N GLY A 119 -4.98 -7.37 -1.86
CA GLY A 119 -4.46 -8.00 -0.65
C GLY A 119 -3.02 -7.61 -0.37
N ARG A 120 -2.15 -7.67 -1.40
CA ARG A 120 -0.76 -7.18 -1.31
C ARG A 120 -0.69 -5.70 -0.96
N THR A 121 -1.60 -4.87 -1.47
CA THR A 121 -1.59 -3.44 -1.11
C THR A 121 -2.06 -3.19 0.32
N LEU A 122 -3.03 -3.97 0.79
CA LEU A 122 -3.58 -3.84 2.15
C LEU A 122 -2.62 -4.39 3.22
N SER A 123 -1.69 -5.28 2.85
CA SER A 123 -0.69 -5.80 3.79
C SER A 123 0.42 -4.78 4.12
N PHE A 124 0.59 -3.72 3.34
CA PHE A 124 1.55 -2.67 3.65
C PHE A 124 1.11 -1.84 4.86
N GLY A 125 2.11 -1.46 5.67
CA GLY A 125 1.92 -0.65 6.87
C GLY A 125 1.36 0.75 6.56
N PRO A 126 0.59 1.35 7.48
CA PRO A 126 0.16 2.74 7.34
C PRO A 126 1.38 3.66 7.21
N ALA A 127 1.19 4.78 6.52
CA ALA A 127 2.18 5.84 6.53
C ALA A 127 2.30 6.42 7.95
N GLU A 128 3.52 6.56 8.45
CA GLU A 128 3.72 7.18 9.75
C GLU A 128 3.38 8.69 9.66
N PRO A 129 2.68 9.26 10.66
CA PRO A 129 2.33 10.67 10.66
C PRO A 129 3.56 11.58 10.56
N ARG A 130 4.67 11.17 11.19
CA ARG A 130 5.95 11.90 11.16
C ARG A 130 6.52 12.00 9.75
N ASP A 131 6.52 10.92 8.99
CA ASP A 131 7.08 10.88 7.64
C ASP A 131 6.20 11.68 6.68
N THR A 132 4.89 11.52 6.79
CA THR A 132 3.91 12.30 6.03
C THR A 132 4.09 13.80 6.27
N GLN A 133 4.21 14.21 7.54
CA GLN A 133 4.43 15.61 7.91
C GLN A 133 5.79 16.12 7.42
N SER A 134 6.83 15.29 7.46
CA SER A 134 8.17 15.65 6.99
C SER A 134 8.17 15.96 5.49
N LEU A 135 7.52 15.12 4.67
CA LEU A 135 7.37 15.38 3.24
C LEU A 135 6.55 16.64 2.95
N ARG A 136 5.44 16.86 3.68
CA ARG A 136 4.61 18.06 3.55
C ARG A 136 5.41 19.33 3.84
N ASN A 137 6.10 19.37 4.98
CA ASN A 137 6.93 20.50 5.38
C ASN A 137 8.02 20.81 4.34
N TRP A 138 8.69 19.76 3.83
CA TRP A 138 9.73 19.93 2.83
C TRP A 138 9.17 20.47 1.51
N LEU A 139 8.02 19.97 1.07
CA LEU A 139 7.32 20.45 -0.13
C LEU A 139 6.84 21.90 0.01
N ASP A 140 6.36 22.31 1.18
CA ASP A 140 5.94 23.68 1.44
C ASP A 140 7.11 24.68 1.33
N GLY A 141 8.32 24.25 1.75
CA GLY A 141 9.55 25.03 1.66
C GLY A 141 10.20 25.05 0.27
N ASN A 142 10.13 23.94 -0.47
CA ASN A 142 10.83 23.79 -1.76
C ASN A 142 9.93 24.03 -2.99
N ARG A 143 8.62 23.79 -2.86
CA ARG A 143 7.60 23.95 -3.91
C ARG A 143 8.02 23.35 -5.26
N CYS A 144 8.63 22.16 -5.24
CA CYS A 144 9.21 21.56 -6.44
C CYS A 144 8.21 20.78 -7.31
N ILE A 145 7.01 20.49 -6.82
CA ILE A 145 5.91 19.90 -7.60
C ILE A 145 4.63 20.72 -7.39
N ALA A 146 3.65 20.57 -8.29
CA ALA A 146 2.39 21.30 -8.20
C ALA A 146 1.60 20.92 -6.93
N ARG A 147 0.77 21.84 -6.42
CA ARG A 147 -0.05 21.59 -5.23
C ARG A 147 -1.01 20.40 -5.43
N ASP A 148 -1.60 20.30 -6.61
CA ASP A 148 -2.52 19.21 -6.95
C ASP A 148 -1.80 17.86 -7.01
N GLU A 149 -0.53 17.84 -7.44
CA GLU A 149 0.31 16.65 -7.43
C GLU A 149 0.70 16.23 -6.00
N ALA A 150 0.95 17.20 -5.10
CA ALA A 150 1.28 16.94 -3.70
C ALA A 150 0.06 16.62 -2.82
N ALA A 151 -1.16 16.92 -3.28
CA ALA A 151 -2.39 16.79 -2.51
C ALA A 151 -2.68 15.36 -2.03
N TYR A 152 -2.06 14.35 -2.63
CA TYR A 152 -2.18 12.96 -2.18
C TYR A 152 -1.72 12.76 -0.72
N LEU A 153 -0.79 13.58 -0.23
CA LEU A 153 -0.29 13.54 1.15
C LEU A 153 -1.34 13.98 2.20
N LEU A 154 -2.46 14.56 1.76
CA LEU A 154 -3.57 14.96 2.64
C LEU A 154 -4.51 13.79 2.98
N TYR A 155 -4.39 12.66 2.27
CA TYR A 155 -5.24 11.49 2.49
C TYR A 155 -4.66 10.55 3.55
N GLU A 156 -4.40 11.04 4.77
CA GLU A 156 -3.67 10.32 5.83
C GLU A 156 -4.16 8.88 6.07
N ARG A 157 -5.48 8.66 6.07
CA ARG A 157 -6.09 7.33 6.27
C ARG A 157 -5.92 6.37 5.08
N ASP A 158 -5.64 6.91 3.90
CA ASP A 158 -5.44 6.17 2.66
C ASP A 158 -3.96 6.07 2.28
N LEU A 159 -3.03 6.63 3.07
CA LEU A 159 -1.60 6.53 2.81
C LEU A 159 -0.99 5.25 3.40
N PHE A 160 -0.02 4.69 2.67
CA PHE A 160 0.77 3.55 3.10
C PHE A 160 2.24 3.72 2.74
N SER A 161 3.09 3.03 3.48
CA SER A 161 4.53 2.96 3.22
C SER A 161 4.88 1.67 2.49
N LEU A 162 5.69 1.77 1.42
CA LEU A 162 6.29 0.59 0.78
C LEU A 162 7.50 0.04 1.57
N SER A 163 7.96 0.75 2.61
CA SER A 163 9.05 0.26 3.44
C SER A 163 8.60 -1.00 4.21
N PRO A 164 9.41 -2.07 4.24
CA PRO A 164 9.09 -3.29 4.98
C PRO A 164 8.76 -2.97 6.44
N ILE A 165 7.70 -3.58 6.96
CA ILE A 165 7.29 -3.45 8.35
C ILE A 165 8.35 -4.01 9.31
N VAL A 166 9.29 -4.85 8.86
CA VAL A 166 10.25 -5.57 9.72
C VAL A 166 11.08 -4.63 10.60
N ASP A 167 11.52 -3.48 10.10
CA ASP A 167 12.21 -2.48 10.94
C ASP A 167 11.26 -1.85 11.96
N ASN A 168 10.01 -1.59 11.59
CA ASN A 168 9.01 -0.99 12.48
C ASN A 168 8.38 -2.01 13.45
N ALA A 169 8.30 -3.29 13.14
CA ALA A 169 7.71 -4.32 14.00
C ALA A 169 8.67 -4.74 15.12
N ALA A 170 9.96 -4.87 14.81
CA ALA A 170 10.99 -5.06 15.82
C ALA A 170 11.04 -3.85 16.76
N THR A 171 11.10 -2.63 16.23
CA THR A 171 11.07 -1.40 17.04
C THR A 171 9.76 -1.21 17.81
N ARG A 172 8.60 -1.63 17.27
CA ARG A 172 7.32 -1.59 18.02
C ARG A 172 7.24 -2.61 19.14
N LEU A 173 7.84 -3.79 18.97
CA LEU A 173 7.94 -4.79 20.03
C LEU A 173 8.92 -4.33 21.11
N GLU A 174 10.08 -3.79 20.73
CA GLU A 174 11.06 -3.19 21.64
C GLU A 174 10.44 -2.05 22.44
N ASN A 175 9.78 -1.09 21.78
CA ASN A 175 9.09 0.02 22.47
C ASN A 175 7.96 -0.47 23.39
N TRP A 176 7.22 -1.53 23.02
CA TRP A 176 6.18 -2.10 23.88
C TRP A 176 6.76 -2.83 25.10
N ILE A 177 7.91 -3.52 24.94
CA ILE A 177 8.64 -4.15 26.04
C ILE A 177 9.19 -3.07 26.98
N GLU A 178 9.80 -2.02 26.42
CA GLU A 178 10.31 -0.88 27.19
C GLU A 178 9.20 -0.15 27.97
N ASP A 179 8.05 0.11 27.35
CA ASP A 179 6.88 0.71 28.01
C ASP A 179 6.34 -0.16 29.16
N ARG A 180 6.34 -1.49 28.99
CA ARG A 180 5.93 -2.43 30.05
C ARG A 180 6.94 -2.51 31.19
N LEU A 181 8.23 -2.47 30.88
CA LEU A 181 9.29 -2.46 31.88
C LEU A 181 9.33 -1.13 32.66
N ALA A 182 9.08 0.00 32.00
CA ALA A 182 8.95 1.31 32.65
C ALA A 182 7.72 1.41 33.55
N GLN A 183 6.60 0.81 33.15
CA GLN A 183 5.39 0.73 33.99
C GLN A 183 5.61 -0.15 35.24
N LEU A 184 6.36 -1.25 35.11
CA LEU A 184 6.69 -2.13 36.22
C LEU A 184 7.69 -1.47 37.17
N SER A 185 8.74 -0.81 36.67
CA SER A 185 9.72 -0.11 37.51
C SER A 185 9.09 1.06 38.29
N SER A 186 8.16 1.82 37.68
CA SER A 186 7.44 2.88 38.42
C SER A 186 6.52 2.34 39.52
N LYS A 187 5.99 1.12 39.36
CA LYS A 187 5.16 0.44 40.39
C LYS A 187 5.98 -0.06 41.58
N PHE A 188 7.25 -0.41 41.37
CA PHE A 188 8.15 -0.82 42.46
C PHE A 188 8.77 0.35 43.22
N GLN A 189 8.66 1.59 42.73
CA GLN A 189 9.13 2.80 43.42
C GLN A 189 8.09 3.47 44.34
N PHE A 190 6.84 3.01 44.32
CA PHE A 190 5.73 3.52 45.17
C PHE A 190 5.30 2.54 46.27
N VAL A 191 6.04 1.45 46.48
CA VAL A 191 5.86 0.54 47.62
C VAL A 191 7.21 0.38 48.32
N SER A 192 7.67 1.44 48.99
CA SER A 192 8.61 1.37 50.09
C SER A 192 8.43 2.54 51.04
#